data_AF-A0A486QR76-F1
#
_entry.id   AF-A0A486QR76-F1
#
_cell.length_a   1.000
_cell.length_b   1.000
_cell.length_c   1.000
_cell.angle_alpha   90.00
_cell.angle_beta   90.00
_cell.angle_gamma   90.00
#
_symmetry.space_group_name_H-M   'P 1'
#
loop_
_entity.id
_entity.type
_entity.pdbx_description
1 polymer ?
#
loop_
_entity_poly.entity_id
_entity_poly.type
_entity_poly.pdbx_seq_one_letter_code
_entity_poly.pdbx_strand_id
1 'polypeptide(L)'
;MIYQEGKREAAISVTNADTHTPYLVQSWVENYAENDKARVPFIVTPPLFRLDPEQNNVLRINFIGASLPRDRESVFWLNVKSIAPTPQGEVNKLQVNIKSKFKIFYRPNDLAGDPAKAWQQLKFSQSGGRLTVINPTPYFVSFYAVEVGGQSIDDPGMVAPFGEKTWPVSGHGTVKWRAINDYGGVSDFAQQ
;
A
#
# COMPACT_ATOMS: atom_id res chain seq x y z
N MET A 1 1.20 -5.04 -2.93
CA MET A 1 1.95 -6.29 -3.24
C MET A 1 1.88 -7.22 -2.06
N ILE A 2 1.68 -8.50 -2.31
CA ILE A 2 1.69 -9.55 -1.29
C ILE A 2 3.05 -10.26 -1.32
N TYR A 3 3.68 -10.37 -0.16
CA TYR A 3 4.86 -11.21 0.07
C TYR A 3 4.44 -12.39 0.94
N GLN A 4 4.31 -13.58 0.34
CA GLN A 4 3.91 -14.79 1.07
C GLN A 4 5.08 -15.35 1.88
N GLU A 5 4.82 -15.77 3.12
CA GLU A 5 5.82 -16.39 4.00
C GLU A 5 6.49 -17.60 3.32
N GLY A 6 7.80 -17.70 3.46
CA GLY A 6 8.60 -18.76 2.84
C GLY A 6 8.90 -18.57 1.35
N LYS A 7 8.36 -17.54 0.68
CA LYS A 7 8.82 -17.17 -0.66
C LYS A 7 10.22 -16.56 -0.59
N ARG A 8 11.05 -16.91 -1.58
CA ARG A 8 12.42 -16.39 -1.72
C ARG A 8 12.44 -14.91 -2.07
N GLU A 9 11.52 -14.48 -2.93
CA GLU A 9 11.39 -13.11 -3.38
C GLU A 9 9.99 -12.83 -3.92
N ALA A 10 9.66 -11.54 -3.99
CA ALA A 10 8.59 -10.97 -4.80
C ALA A 10 9.20 -10.00 -5.82
N ALA A 11 8.52 -9.75 -6.93
CA ALA A 11 9.04 -8.91 -8.01
C ALA A 11 8.03 -7.85 -8.45
N ILE A 12 8.53 -6.68 -8.84
CA ILE A 12 7.74 -5.60 -9.45
C ILE A 12 8.52 -5.01 -10.62
N SER A 13 7.84 -4.81 -11.76
CA SER A 13 8.42 -4.15 -12.93
C SER A 13 8.32 -2.64 -12.77
N VAL A 14 9.40 -1.94 -13.12
CA VAL A 14 9.46 -0.48 -13.23
C VAL A 14 9.75 -0.17 -14.70
N THR A 15 8.92 0.66 -15.30
CA THR A 15 9.03 1.05 -16.71
C THR A 15 9.23 2.55 -16.81
N ASN A 16 10.21 2.96 -17.61
CA ASN A 16 10.32 4.34 -18.04
C ASN A 16 9.46 4.52 -19.29
N ALA A 17 8.35 5.23 -19.16
CA ALA A 17 7.45 5.52 -20.28
C ALA A 17 7.86 6.77 -21.08
N ASP A 18 8.90 7.50 -20.65
CA ASP A 18 9.45 8.63 -21.40
C ASP A 18 10.28 8.10 -22.58
N THR A 19 10.22 8.81 -23.71
CA THR A 19 10.87 8.45 -24.97
C THR A 19 12.23 9.12 -25.18
N HIS A 20 12.63 10.03 -24.30
CA HIS A 20 13.87 10.82 -24.44
C HIS A 20 14.69 10.91 -23.14
N THR A 21 14.02 10.86 -21.99
CA THR A 21 14.63 11.15 -20.70
C THR A 21 15.01 9.86 -19.97
N PRO A 22 16.30 9.61 -19.69
CA PRO A 22 16.67 8.54 -18.76
C PRO A 22 16.38 8.96 -17.32
N TYR A 23 16.15 8.01 -16.43
CA TYR A 23 16.01 8.26 -14.99
C TYR A 23 17.01 7.48 -14.18
N LEU A 24 17.49 8.07 -13.09
CA LEU A 24 18.11 7.32 -12.01
C LEU A 24 17.01 6.88 -11.05
N VAL A 25 16.82 5.56 -10.91
CA VAL A 25 15.79 4.97 -10.06
C VAL A 25 16.42 4.49 -8.77
N GLN A 26 15.96 5.03 -7.64
CA GLN A 26 16.32 4.59 -6.30
C GLN A 26 15.15 3.82 -5.67
N SER A 27 15.44 2.67 -5.06
CA SER A 27 14.43 1.85 -4.38
C SER A 27 14.86 1.45 -2.97
N TRP A 28 13.91 1.45 -2.04
CA TRP A 28 14.11 0.99 -0.65
C TRP A 28 12.78 0.59 0.00
N VAL A 29 12.85 -0.17 1.10
CA VAL A 29 11.70 -0.50 1.93
C VAL A 29 11.78 0.26 3.26
N GLU A 30 10.66 0.79 3.75
CA GLU A 30 10.53 1.45 5.06
C GLU A 30 9.39 0.81 5.86
N ASN A 31 9.42 0.96 7.19
CA ASN A 31 8.30 0.55 8.04
C ASN A 31 7.05 1.36 7.69
N TYR A 32 5.88 0.77 7.91
CA TYR A 32 4.62 1.44 7.56
C TYR A 32 4.32 2.64 8.45
N ALA A 33 4.53 2.49 9.76
CA ALA A 33 4.37 3.57 10.73
C ALA A 33 5.64 4.43 10.77
N GLU A 34 5.50 5.74 10.61
CA GLU A 34 6.64 6.68 10.53
C GLU A 34 7.51 6.70 11.79
N ASN A 35 6.92 6.39 12.95
CA ASN A 35 7.60 6.33 14.24
C ASN A 35 8.17 4.95 14.57
N ASP A 36 7.94 3.93 13.73
CA ASP A 36 8.52 2.60 13.92
C ASP A 36 9.98 2.58 13.47
N LYS A 37 10.88 2.46 14.44
CA LYS A 37 12.34 2.41 14.25
C LYS A 37 12.90 1.00 14.19
N ALA A 38 12.05 -0.03 14.18
CA ALA A 38 12.49 -1.41 14.03
C ALA A 38 13.26 -1.57 12.71
N ARG A 39 14.20 -2.52 12.68
CA ARG A 39 14.92 -2.84 11.45
C ARG A 39 13.94 -3.40 10.42
N VAL A 40 13.86 -2.75 9.27
CA VAL A 40 13.04 -3.20 8.14
C VAL A 40 13.52 -4.58 7.66
N PRO A 41 12.66 -5.60 7.61
CA PRO A 41 13.09 -6.98 7.33
C PRO A 41 13.09 -7.32 5.84
N PHE A 42 13.18 -6.31 4.98
CA PHE A 42 13.18 -6.46 3.54
C PHE A 42 14.36 -5.72 2.91
N ILE A 43 14.89 -6.31 1.84
CA ILE A 43 15.80 -5.65 0.92
C ILE A 43 15.14 -5.58 -0.45
N VAL A 44 15.49 -4.55 -1.22
CA VAL A 44 15.09 -4.40 -2.63
C VAL A 44 16.33 -4.28 -3.49
N THR A 45 16.36 -5.02 -4.59
CA THR A 45 17.49 -5.09 -5.52
C THR A 45 17.01 -4.91 -6.96
N PRO A 46 17.66 -4.06 -7.78
CA PRO A 46 18.74 -3.14 -7.41
C PRO A 46 18.25 -1.91 -6.61
N PRO A 47 19.00 -1.44 -5.60
CA PRO A 47 18.62 -0.27 -4.81
C PRO A 47 18.83 1.06 -5.56
N LEU A 48 19.69 1.08 -6.59
CA LEU A 48 19.95 2.23 -7.44
C LEU A 48 20.37 1.76 -8.82
N PHE A 49 19.73 2.26 -9.87
CA PHE A 49 20.08 1.92 -11.26
C PHE A 49 19.60 3.01 -12.21
N ARG A 50 20.27 3.12 -13.37
CA ARG A 50 19.80 3.94 -14.48
C ARG A 50 18.77 3.16 -15.29
N LEU A 51 17.69 3.83 -15.68
CA LEU A 51 16.66 3.32 -16.57
C LEU A 51 16.54 4.24 -17.78
N ASP A 52 16.98 3.77 -18.94
CA ASP A 52 16.95 4.54 -20.19
C ASP A 52 15.50 4.69 -20.73
N PRO A 53 15.27 5.57 -21.71
CA PRO A 53 13.96 5.75 -22.32
C PRO A 53 13.35 4.44 -22.81
N GLU A 54 12.04 4.28 -22.59
CA GLU A 54 11.24 3.11 -23.00
C GLU A 54 11.71 1.76 -22.42
N GLN A 55 12.71 1.75 -21.55
CA GLN A 55 13.21 0.54 -20.91
C GLN A 55 12.39 0.17 -19.67
N ASN A 56 12.42 -1.11 -19.35
CA ASN A 56 11.90 -1.64 -18.10
C ASN A 56 12.99 -2.40 -17.32
N ASN A 57 12.84 -2.44 -16.00
CA ASN A 57 13.66 -3.26 -15.13
C ASN A 57 12.80 -3.90 -14.04
N VAL A 58 13.27 -5.00 -13.47
CA VAL A 58 12.56 -5.72 -12.41
C VAL A 58 13.26 -5.47 -11.07
N LEU A 59 12.51 -4.92 -10.13
CA LEU A 59 12.91 -4.87 -8.72
C LEU A 59 12.53 -6.19 -8.06
N ARG A 60 13.50 -6.80 -7.36
CA ARG A 60 13.30 -7.98 -6.52
C ARG A 60 13.30 -7.56 -5.07
N ILE A 61 12.28 -7.99 -4.34
CA ILE A 61 12.09 -7.74 -2.91
C ILE A 61 12.33 -9.08 -2.21
N ASN A 62 13.21 -9.11 -1.22
CA ASN A 62 13.54 -10.32 -0.47
C ASN A 62 13.34 -10.06 1.02
N PHE A 63 12.68 -10.98 1.71
CA PHE A 63 12.62 -10.98 3.16
C PHE A 63 13.95 -11.52 3.73
N ILE A 64 14.60 -10.73 4.58
CA ILE A 64 15.92 -11.06 5.16
C ILE A 64 15.82 -11.62 6.59
N GLY A 65 14.60 -11.86 7.07
CA GLY A 65 14.35 -12.40 8.40
C GLY A 65 14.07 -11.34 9.45
N ALA A 66 12.97 -11.54 10.18
CA ALA A 66 12.63 -10.91 11.44
C ALA A 66 11.50 -11.73 12.10
N SER A 67 11.28 -11.53 13.39
CA SER A 67 10.12 -12.10 14.08
C SER A 67 8.91 -11.21 13.80
N LEU A 68 8.12 -11.56 12.79
CA LEU A 68 6.84 -10.92 12.50
C LEU A 68 5.68 -11.72 13.11
N PRO A 69 4.54 -11.08 13.43
CA PRO A 69 3.32 -11.78 13.82
C PRO A 69 2.96 -12.88 12.83
N ARG A 70 2.56 -14.04 13.35
CA ARG A 70 2.13 -15.20 12.55
C ARG A 70 0.63 -15.35 12.45
N ASP A 71 -0.10 -14.64 13.30
CA ASP A 71 -1.56 -14.64 13.39
C ASP A 71 -2.22 -13.58 12.50
N ARG A 72 -1.44 -12.68 11.88
CA ARG A 72 -1.92 -11.58 11.05
C ARG A 72 -0.89 -11.12 10.02
N GLU A 73 -1.36 -10.38 9.02
CA GLU A 73 -0.47 -9.68 8.10
C GLU A 73 0.35 -8.58 8.80
N SER A 74 1.54 -8.32 8.25
CA SER A 74 2.34 -7.13 8.55
C SER A 74 2.47 -6.26 7.31
N VAL A 75 2.57 -4.94 7.46
CA VAL A 75 2.62 -4.01 6.33
C VAL A 75 3.89 -3.14 6.35
N PHE A 76 4.44 -2.89 5.16
CA PHE A 76 5.62 -2.06 4.91
C PHE A 76 5.40 -1.20 3.66
N TRP A 77 6.27 -0.22 3.44
CA TRP A 77 6.26 0.61 2.24
C TRP A 77 7.45 0.29 1.34
N LEU A 78 7.20 -0.11 0.09
CA LEU A 78 8.16 -0.03 -0.99
C LEU A 78 8.16 1.39 -1.55
N ASN A 79 9.33 2.01 -1.62
CA ASN A 79 9.55 3.30 -2.23
C ASN A 79 10.32 3.12 -3.53
N VAL A 80 9.83 3.76 -4.60
CA VAL A 80 10.51 3.85 -5.89
C VAL A 80 10.56 5.32 -6.27
N LYS A 81 11.76 5.90 -6.26
CA LYS A 81 12.01 7.30 -6.57
C LYS A 81 12.70 7.40 -7.92
N SER A 82 12.08 8.07 -8.89
CA SER A 82 12.73 8.45 -10.14
C SER A 82 13.37 9.83 -9.99
N ILE A 83 14.62 9.93 -10.41
CA ILE A 83 15.43 11.14 -10.37
C ILE A 83 15.78 11.51 -11.80
N ALA A 84 15.24 12.62 -12.28
CA ALA A 84 15.53 13.13 -13.62
C ALA A 84 16.98 13.66 -13.68
N PRO A 85 17.63 13.66 -14.86
CA PRO A 85 18.90 14.34 -15.05
C PRO A 85 18.69 15.84 -14.90
N THR A 86 19.67 16.53 -14.33
CA THR A 86 19.69 18.00 -14.30
C THR A 86 20.23 18.52 -15.64
N PRO A 87 19.46 19.25 -16.45
CA PRO A 87 19.94 19.79 -17.72
C PRO A 87 21.00 20.87 -17.48
N GLN A 88 22.07 20.87 -18.27
CA GLN A 88 23.10 21.92 -18.21
C GLN A 88 22.64 23.21 -18.89
N GLY A 89 23.04 24.37 -18.38
CA GLY A 89 23.01 25.65 -19.10
C GLY A 89 21.77 26.53 -18.93
N GLU A 90 20.80 26.13 -18.12
CA GLU A 90 19.60 26.95 -17.87
C GLU A 90 19.52 27.37 -16.39
N VAL A 91 19.18 28.64 -16.16
CA VAL A 91 19.11 29.29 -14.85
C VAL A 91 17.64 29.38 -14.40
N ASN A 92 17.34 29.13 -13.12
CA ASN A 92 16.00 29.12 -12.49
C ASN A 92 15.05 27.99 -12.95
N LYS A 93 15.28 26.76 -12.48
CA LYS A 93 14.39 25.62 -12.79
C LYS A 93 13.74 24.99 -11.57
N LEU A 94 12.51 24.56 -11.78
CA LEU A 94 11.83 23.57 -10.94
C LEU A 94 12.09 22.17 -11.51
N GLN A 95 12.79 21.33 -10.75
CA GLN A 95 12.98 19.91 -11.08
C GLN A 95 12.01 19.06 -10.26
N VAL A 96 11.18 18.27 -10.93
CA VAL A 96 10.22 17.37 -10.30
C VAL A 96 10.78 15.95 -10.31
N ASN A 97 10.89 15.34 -9.14
CA ASN A 97 11.23 13.94 -8.97
C ASN A 97 10.00 13.19 -8.45
N ILE A 98 9.67 12.05 -9.05
CA ILE A 98 8.47 11.30 -8.68
C ILE A 98 8.88 10.24 -7.66
N LYS A 99 8.15 10.16 -6.54
CA LYS A 99 8.31 9.11 -5.53
C LYS A 99 6.99 8.33 -5.42
N SER A 100 7.00 7.09 -5.92
CA SER A 100 5.88 6.17 -5.78
C SER A 100 6.06 5.34 -4.51
N LYS A 101 4.98 5.20 -3.74
CA LYS A 101 4.90 4.36 -2.54
C LYS A 101 3.91 3.22 -2.76
N PHE A 102 4.33 1.99 -2.48
CA PHE A 102 3.49 0.80 -2.61
C PHE A 102 3.48 0.03 -1.30
N LYS A 103 2.31 -0.48 -0.88
CA LYS A 103 2.23 -1.36 0.30
C LYS A 103 2.79 -2.74 -0.04
N ILE A 104 3.64 -3.25 0.85
CA ILE A 104 4.03 -4.66 0.92
C ILE A 104 3.29 -5.26 2.11
N PHE A 105 2.46 -6.27 1.86
CA PHE A 105 1.85 -7.07 2.92
C PHE A 105 2.62 -8.37 3.06
N TYR A 106 3.31 -8.55 4.18
CA TYR A 106 3.85 -9.86 4.56
C TYR A 106 2.69 -10.71 5.09
N ARG A 107 2.43 -11.83 4.43
CA ARG A 107 1.32 -12.73 4.72
C ARG A 107 1.85 -14.08 5.21
N PRO A 108 1.66 -14.42 6.51
CA PRO A 108 1.87 -15.76 7.02
C PRO A 108 1.04 -16.81 6.26
N ASN A 109 1.54 -18.03 6.14
CA ASN A 109 0.87 -19.06 5.33
C ASN A 109 -0.44 -19.58 5.96
N ASP A 110 -0.52 -19.58 7.29
CA ASP A 110 -1.61 -20.25 8.04
C ASP A 110 -2.65 -19.26 8.60
N LEU A 111 -2.87 -18.14 7.93
CA LEU A 111 -3.92 -17.18 8.33
C LEU A 111 -5.31 -17.76 8.10
N ALA A 112 -6.19 -17.59 9.08
CA ALA A 112 -7.57 -18.05 8.99
C ALA A 112 -8.39 -17.20 8.00
N GLY A 113 -9.34 -17.86 7.31
CA GLY A 113 -10.28 -17.20 6.40
C GLY A 113 -9.69 -16.86 5.03
N ASP A 114 -10.52 -16.27 4.18
CA ASP A 114 -10.18 -15.93 2.79
C ASP A 114 -9.83 -14.44 2.66
N PRO A 115 -8.61 -14.07 2.23
CA PRO A 115 -8.22 -12.67 2.05
C PRO A 115 -9.14 -11.93 1.07
N ALA A 116 -9.66 -12.61 0.04
CA ALA A 116 -10.55 -12.00 -0.96
C ALA A 116 -11.92 -11.60 -0.37
N LYS A 117 -12.30 -12.18 0.77
CA LYS A 117 -13.57 -11.92 1.48
C LYS A 117 -13.39 -11.09 2.75
N ALA A 118 -12.16 -10.71 3.10
CA ALA A 118 -11.89 -9.98 4.35
C ALA A 118 -12.68 -8.66 4.45
N TRP A 119 -12.76 -7.93 3.35
CA TRP A 119 -13.48 -6.65 3.27
C TRP A 119 -14.99 -6.76 3.50
N GLN A 120 -15.59 -7.93 3.28
CA GLN A 120 -17.03 -8.17 3.51
C GLN A 120 -17.34 -8.44 4.98
N GLN A 121 -16.33 -8.79 5.79
CA GLN A 121 -16.49 -9.11 7.20
C GLN A 121 -16.33 -7.89 8.11
N LEU A 122 -16.03 -6.72 7.51
CA LEU A 122 -15.94 -5.46 8.24
C LEU A 122 -17.27 -5.12 8.89
N LYS A 123 -17.19 -4.59 10.10
CA LYS A 123 -18.36 -4.13 10.86
C LYS A 123 -18.26 -2.64 11.07
N PHE A 124 -19.33 -1.92 10.77
CA PHE A 124 -19.39 -0.48 10.96
C PHE A 124 -20.30 -0.13 12.14
N SER A 125 -19.95 0.92 12.86
CA SER A 125 -20.80 1.49 13.90
C SER A 125 -20.73 3.00 13.82
N GLN A 126 -21.88 3.65 13.97
CA GLN A 126 -21.97 5.09 13.96
C GLN A 126 -22.44 5.60 15.32
N SER A 127 -21.67 6.50 15.92
CA SER A 127 -22.01 7.12 17.21
C SER A 127 -21.31 8.48 17.36
N GLY A 128 -22.01 9.46 17.93
CA GLY A 128 -21.44 10.76 18.29
C GLY A 128 -20.76 11.52 17.13
N GLY A 129 -21.33 11.47 15.91
CA GLY A 129 -20.76 12.12 14.73
C GLY A 129 -19.49 11.43 14.20
N ARG A 130 -19.31 10.14 14.50
CA ARG A 130 -18.17 9.34 14.06
C ARG A 130 -18.63 8.02 13.47
N LEU A 131 -17.95 7.59 12.42
CA LEU A 131 -18.05 6.24 11.86
C LEU A 131 -16.82 5.45 12.27
N THR A 132 -17.01 4.31 12.92
CA THR A 132 -15.93 3.38 13.27
C THR A 132 -16.11 2.10 12.49
N VAL A 133 -15.06 1.66 11.81
CA VAL A 133 -14.95 0.33 11.22
C VAL A 133 -14.11 -0.58 12.12
N ILE A 134 -14.56 -1.82 12.30
CA ILE A 134 -13.84 -2.88 12.99
C ILE A 134 -13.51 -3.96 11.96
N ASN A 135 -12.26 -4.34 11.90
CA ASN A 135 -11.77 -5.42 11.06
C ASN A 135 -11.51 -6.68 11.92
N PRO A 136 -12.40 -7.67 11.91
CA PRO A 136 -12.21 -8.90 12.70
C PRO A 136 -11.25 -9.90 12.04
N THR A 137 -10.66 -9.58 10.88
CA THR A 137 -9.89 -10.54 10.06
C THR A 137 -8.38 -10.38 10.28
N PRO A 138 -7.57 -11.39 9.92
CA PRO A 138 -6.11 -11.30 10.00
C PRO A 138 -5.47 -10.52 8.83
N TYR A 139 -6.28 -9.92 7.94
CA TYR A 139 -5.83 -9.25 6.73
C TYR A 139 -6.05 -7.73 6.81
N PHE A 140 -5.15 -6.94 6.23
CA PHE A 140 -5.38 -5.52 6.02
C PHE A 140 -6.48 -5.30 4.98
N VAL A 141 -7.39 -4.37 5.22
CA VAL A 141 -8.37 -3.95 4.22
C VAL A 141 -8.11 -2.51 3.82
N SER A 142 -7.62 -2.31 2.59
CA SER A 142 -7.46 -0.98 1.99
C SER A 142 -8.76 -0.56 1.33
N PHE A 143 -9.31 0.58 1.73
CA PHE A 143 -10.53 1.12 1.16
C PHE A 143 -10.24 1.84 -0.16
N TYR A 144 -11.05 1.56 -1.16
CA TYR A 144 -11.16 2.39 -2.36
C TYR A 144 -12.12 3.56 -2.11
N ALA A 145 -13.25 3.27 -1.47
CA ALA A 145 -14.26 4.26 -1.10
C ALA A 145 -15.00 3.80 0.16
N VAL A 146 -15.38 4.77 1.00
CA VAL A 146 -16.32 4.60 2.11
C VAL A 146 -17.29 5.77 2.07
N GLU A 147 -18.58 5.47 2.17
CA GLU A 147 -19.67 6.45 2.10
C GLU A 147 -20.63 6.22 3.27
N VAL A 148 -21.19 7.31 3.81
CA VAL A 148 -22.25 7.27 4.83
C VAL A 148 -23.40 8.13 4.37
N GLY A 149 -24.58 7.53 4.18
CA GLY A 149 -25.76 8.28 3.73
C GLY A 149 -25.55 8.98 2.38
N GLY A 150 -24.68 8.44 1.52
CA GLY A 150 -24.31 9.02 0.22
C GLY A 150 -23.21 10.07 0.26
N GLN A 151 -22.62 10.36 1.43
CA GLN A 151 -21.46 11.25 1.55
C GLN A 151 -20.16 10.44 1.66
N SER A 152 -19.23 10.69 0.75
CA SER A 152 -17.91 10.05 0.74
C SER A 152 -17.01 10.55 1.87
N ILE A 153 -16.21 9.63 2.42
CA ILE A 153 -15.09 9.95 3.30
C ILE A 153 -13.85 10.10 2.43
N ASP A 154 -13.20 11.27 2.52
CA ASP A 154 -11.93 11.53 1.84
C ASP A 154 -10.81 10.67 2.46
N ASP A 155 -9.95 10.12 1.60
CA ASP A 155 -8.81 9.28 1.98
C ASP A 155 -9.12 8.24 3.07
N PRO A 156 -10.08 7.32 2.82
CA PRO A 156 -10.52 6.35 3.83
C PRO A 156 -9.36 5.47 4.30
N GLY A 157 -8.33 5.29 3.46
CA GLY A 157 -7.08 4.65 3.83
C GLY A 157 -7.27 3.15 4.05
N MET A 158 -6.80 2.62 5.18
CA MET A 158 -6.75 1.19 5.45
C MET A 158 -7.03 0.89 6.91
N VAL A 159 -7.68 -0.22 7.19
CA VAL A 159 -7.88 -0.76 8.55
C VAL A 159 -6.98 -1.98 8.76
N ALA A 160 -6.33 -2.04 9.92
CA ALA A 160 -5.39 -3.10 10.28
C ALA A 160 -6.10 -4.41 10.68
N PRO A 161 -5.42 -5.56 10.59
CA PRO A 161 -5.92 -6.83 11.13
C PRO A 161 -6.30 -6.72 12.61
N PHE A 162 -7.47 -7.25 12.97
CA PHE A 162 -8.00 -7.21 14.33
C PHE A 162 -8.04 -5.81 14.97
N GLY A 163 -8.09 -4.77 14.12
CA GLY A 163 -8.03 -3.38 14.52
C GLY A 163 -9.29 -2.62 14.13
N GLU A 164 -9.28 -1.34 14.45
CA GLU A 164 -10.36 -0.42 14.11
C GLU A 164 -9.82 0.86 13.48
N LYS A 165 -10.69 1.57 12.78
CA LYS A 165 -10.42 2.92 12.26
C LYS A 165 -11.67 3.77 12.38
N THR A 166 -11.49 5.04 12.72
CA THR A 166 -12.60 5.97 12.92
C THR A 166 -12.43 7.22 12.08
N TRP A 167 -13.54 7.69 11.53
CA TRP A 167 -13.63 8.95 10.78
C TRP A 167 -14.70 9.87 11.38
N PRO A 168 -14.49 11.19 11.38
CA PRO A 168 -15.57 12.14 11.62
C PRO A 168 -16.56 12.09 10.46
N VAL A 169 -17.85 12.04 10.75
CA VAL A 169 -18.92 12.04 9.73
C VAL A 169 -20.08 12.91 10.18
N SER A 170 -20.67 13.65 9.25
CA SER A 170 -21.84 14.51 9.49
C SER A 170 -23.15 13.87 9.07
N GLY A 171 -23.12 12.95 8.09
CA GLY A 171 -24.29 12.22 7.63
C GLY A 171 -24.62 11.01 8.51
N HIS A 172 -25.88 10.56 8.46
CA HIS A 172 -26.35 9.31 9.04
C HIS A 172 -26.98 8.44 7.93
N GLY A 173 -26.98 7.13 8.11
CA GLY A 173 -27.65 6.20 7.20
C GLY A 173 -26.77 5.02 6.79
N THR A 174 -27.12 4.40 5.67
CA THR A 174 -26.42 3.23 5.13
C THR A 174 -24.96 3.55 4.87
N VAL A 175 -24.09 2.67 5.34
CA VAL A 175 -22.66 2.70 5.08
C VAL A 175 -22.40 1.86 3.86
N LYS A 176 -21.71 2.40 2.85
CA LYS A 176 -21.30 1.67 1.64
C LYS A 176 -19.79 1.73 1.50
N TRP A 177 -19.17 0.63 1.09
CA TRP A 177 -17.73 0.63 0.87
C TRP A 177 -17.31 -0.30 -0.25
N ARG A 178 -16.11 0.00 -0.77
CA ARG A 178 -15.36 -0.82 -1.72
C ARG A 178 -13.91 -0.91 -1.24
N ALA A 179 -13.29 -2.06 -1.47
CA ALA A 179 -11.90 -2.31 -1.11
C ALA A 179 -11.03 -2.48 -2.36
N ILE A 180 -9.72 -2.32 -2.17
CA ILE A 180 -8.70 -2.65 -3.14
C ILE A 180 -8.20 -4.06 -2.83
N ASN A 181 -8.31 -4.97 -3.80
CA ASN A 181 -7.87 -6.36 -3.66
C ASN A 181 -6.34 -6.51 -3.85
N ASP A 182 -5.83 -7.73 -3.67
CA ASP A 182 -4.41 -8.05 -3.77
C ASP A 182 -3.78 -7.71 -5.14
N TYR A 183 -4.60 -7.63 -6.20
CA TYR A 183 -4.19 -7.34 -7.57
C TYR A 183 -4.33 -5.86 -7.93
N GLY A 184 -4.75 -5.01 -6.99
CA GLY A 184 -5.01 -3.58 -7.24
C GLY A 184 -6.37 -3.29 -7.87
N GLY A 185 -7.22 -4.31 -8.06
CA GLY A 185 -8.58 -4.16 -8.54
C GLY A 185 -9.53 -3.66 -7.44
N VAL A 186 -10.60 -2.99 -7.84
CA VAL A 186 -11.64 -2.50 -6.94
C VAL A 186 -12.72 -3.57 -6.78
N SER A 187 -13.13 -3.85 -5.54
CA SER A 187 -14.22 -4.78 -5.25
C SER A 187 -15.59 -4.23 -5.67
N ASP A 188 -16.59 -5.12 -5.68
CA ASP A 188 -17.99 -4.72 -5.65
C ASP A 188 -18.32 -3.93 -4.38
N PHE A 189 -19.52 -3.34 -4.34
CA PHE A 189 -20.03 -2.67 -3.17
C PHE A 189 -20.46 -3.67 -2.09
N ALA A 190 -20.06 -3.41 -0.85
CA ALA A 190 -20.72 -3.91 0.34
C ALA A 190 -21.42 -2.76 1.05
N GLN A 191 -22.40 -3.12 1.88
CA GLN A 191 -23.18 -2.14 2.62
C GLN A 191 -23.65 -2.69 3.97
N GLN A 192 -23.92 -1.76 4.89
CA GLN A 192 -24.47 -2.01 6.21
C GLN A 192 -25.47 -0.93 6.59
#